data_AF-A0A6I4XQZ9-F1
#
_entry.id   AF-A0A6I4XQZ9-F1
#
_cell.length_a   1.000
_cell.length_b   1.000
_cell.length_c   1.000
_cell.angle_alpha   90.00
_cell.angle_beta   90.00
_cell.angle_gamma   90.00
#
_symmetry.space_group_name_H-M   'P 1'
#
loop_
_entity.id
_entity.type
_entity.pdbx_description
1 polymer ?
#
loop_
_entity_poly.entity_id
_entity_poly.type
_entity_poly.pdbx_seq_one_letter_code
_entity_poly.pdbx_strand_id
1 'polypeptide(L)'
;MWLLLFVIAPVLMIIYQSFFDMNGQFTLANYQTYFTSGTYLSMTVNSVWYAFLITIFTLLVSYPTAYFLTKLKHKQLWLMLVILPTWVNLLLKAYAFIGIFSIHGSINQFMSFMGL
;
A
#
# COMPACT_ATOMS: atom_id res chain seq x y z
N MET A 1 -25.89 -3.02 12.27
CA MET A 1 -25.77 -3.19 13.74
C MET A 1 -24.51 -3.96 14.13
N TRP A 2 -24.31 -5.19 13.64
CA TRP A 2 -23.17 -6.05 14.02
C TRP A 2 -21.77 -5.52 13.63
N LEU A 3 -21.64 -4.93 12.44
CA LEU A 3 -20.37 -4.32 11.98
C LEU A 3 -19.90 -3.18 12.88
N LEU A 4 -20.83 -2.39 13.42
CA LEU A 4 -20.48 -1.32 14.36
C LEU A 4 -19.86 -1.93 15.62
N LEU A 5 -20.46 -2.97 16.19
CA LEU A 5 -19.93 -3.61 17.40
C LEU A 5 -18.55 -4.25 17.16
N PHE A 6 -18.38 -4.99 16.06
CA PHE A 6 -17.12 -5.70 15.78
C PHE A 6 -15.98 -4.82 15.27
N VAL A 7 -16.27 -3.65 14.70
CA VAL A 7 -15.24 -2.68 14.27
C VAL A 7 -14.94 -1.67 15.38
N ILE A 8 -15.97 -1.17 16.09
CA ILE A 8 -15.80 -0.15 17.11
C ILE A 8 -15.18 -0.73 18.39
N ALA A 9 -15.54 -1.95 18.80
CA ALA A 9 -14.98 -2.57 20.01
C ALA A 9 -13.44 -2.70 19.99
N PRO A 10 -12.79 -3.27 18.95
CA PRO A 10 -11.32 -3.33 18.92
C PRO A 10 -10.68 -1.96 18.78
N VAL A 11 -11.30 -1.02 18.06
CA VAL A 11 -10.79 0.35 17.95
C VAL A 11 -10.81 1.05 19.31
N LEU A 12 -11.90 0.92 20.08
CA LEU A 12 -11.98 1.43 21.46
C LEU A 12 -10.94 0.78 22.36
N MET A 13 -10.70 -0.53 22.22
CA MET A 13 -9.69 -1.26 22.98
C MET A 13 -8.27 -0.74 22.69
N ILE A 14 -7.96 -0.47 21.41
CA ILE A 14 -6.67 0.13 21.00
C ILE A 14 -6.54 1.55 21.54
N ILE A 15 -7.61 2.36 21.48
CA ILE A 15 -7.60 3.71 22.02
C ILE A 15 -7.38 3.67 23.54
N TYR A 16 -8.04 2.77 24.26
CA TYR A 16 -7.82 2.57 25.69
C TYR A 16 -6.35 2.20 25.98
N GLN A 17 -5.79 1.21 25.27
CA GLN A 17 -4.38 0.85 25.40
C GLN A 17 -3.41 1.96 24.99
N SER A 18 -3.83 2.90 24.14
CA SER A 18 -3.02 4.06 23.76
C SER A 18 -2.83 5.06 24.91
N PHE A 19 -3.74 5.09 25.88
CA PHE A 19 -3.69 5.99 27.04
C PHE A 19 -3.17 5.30 28.32
N PHE A 20 -3.24 3.97 28.40
CA PHE A 20 -2.82 3.19 29.57
C PHE A 20 -1.60 2.34 29.25
N ASP A 21 -0.52 2.49 30.04
CA ASP A 21 0.65 1.63 29.96
C ASP A 21 0.34 0.20 30.45
N MET A 22 1.23 -0.77 30.21
CA MET A 22 1.08 -2.17 30.69
C MET A 22 0.88 -2.28 32.22
N ASN A 23 1.24 -1.23 32.97
CA ASN A 23 1.11 -1.13 34.43
C ASN A 23 -0.13 -0.35 34.91
N GLY A 24 -1.06 0.01 34.00
CA GLY A 24 -2.33 0.67 34.35
C GLY A 24 -2.22 2.16 34.72
N GLN A 25 -1.06 2.79 34.47
CA GLN A 25 -0.87 4.23 34.67
C GLN A 25 -1.28 5.00 33.41
N PHE A 26 -1.98 6.12 33.59
CA PHE A 26 -2.32 7.03 32.50
C PHE A 26 -1.03 7.68 31.99
N THR A 27 -0.61 7.37 30.76
CA THR A 27 0.66 7.86 30.21
C THR A 27 0.46 8.57 28.88
N LEU A 28 0.90 9.84 28.83
CA LEU A 28 1.11 10.58 27.58
C LEU A 28 2.52 10.33 27.01
N ALA A 29 3.35 9.54 27.70
CA ALA A 29 4.72 9.28 27.30
C ALA A 29 4.80 8.47 25.99
N ASN A 30 3.79 7.66 25.67
CA ASN A 30 3.70 6.95 24.39
C ASN A 30 3.58 7.91 23.19
N TYR A 31 2.76 8.96 23.34
CA TYR A 31 2.66 10.02 22.33
C TYR A 31 3.95 10.84 22.27
N GLN A 32 4.54 11.18 23.40
CA GLN A 32 5.82 11.89 23.43
C GLN A 32 6.95 11.07 22.80
N THR A 33 7.00 9.76 23.04
CA THR A 33 7.95 8.83 22.42
C THR A 33 7.71 8.73 20.92
N TYR A 34 6.46 8.68 20.46
CA TYR A 34 6.13 8.70 19.02
C TYR A 34 6.61 9.98 18.32
N PHE A 35 6.42 11.16 18.94
CA PHE A 35 6.90 12.43 18.39
C PHE A 35 8.41 12.65 18.54
N THR A 36 9.06 12.03 19.53
CA THR A 36 10.51 12.20 19.79
C THR A 36 11.36 11.16 19.05
N SER A 37 10.81 9.99 18.75
CA SER A 37 11.49 8.95 17.99
C SER A 37 11.48 9.29 16.50
N GLY A 38 12.59 9.84 16.00
CA GLY A 38 12.75 10.22 14.60
C GLY A 38 12.40 9.11 13.60
N THR A 39 12.48 7.83 14.00
CA THR A 39 12.09 6.68 13.18
C THR A 39 10.59 6.64 12.88
N TYR A 40 9.72 6.83 13.86
CA TYR A 40 8.26 6.74 13.65
C TYR A 40 7.75 7.94 12.85
N LEU A 41 8.31 9.12 13.11
CA LEU A 41 8.00 10.32 12.35
C LEU A 41 8.50 10.19 10.90
N SER A 42 9.72 9.70 10.69
CA SER A 42 10.28 9.44 9.35
C SER A 42 9.46 8.40 8.59
N MET A 43 9.06 7.30 9.22
CA MET A 43 8.18 6.30 8.59
C MET A 43 6.86 6.92 8.14
N THR A 44 6.24 7.75 8.98
CA THR A 44 4.97 8.41 8.67
C THR A 44 5.11 9.38 7.51
N VAL A 45 6.14 10.23 7.54
CA VAL A 45 6.45 11.18 6.46
C VAL A 45 6.76 10.43 5.16
N ASN A 46 7.54 9.36 5.21
CA ASN A 46 7.84 8.52 4.05
C ASN A 46 6.57 7.90 3.47
N SER A 47 5.68 7.35 4.30
CA SER A 47 4.40 6.79 3.81
C SER A 47 3.55 7.85 3.10
N VAL A 48 3.45 9.06 3.65
CA VAL A 48 2.72 10.17 3.03
C VAL A 48 3.40 10.59 1.72
N TRP A 49 4.73 10.70 1.72
CA TRP A 49 5.51 11.06 0.53
C TRP A 49 5.35 10.03 -0.59
N TYR A 50 5.44 8.74 -0.28
CA TYR A 50 5.19 7.67 -1.25
C TYR A 50 3.76 7.70 -1.77
N ALA A 51 2.76 7.84 -0.89
CA ALA A 51 1.36 7.94 -1.31
C ALA A 51 1.13 9.14 -2.25
N PHE A 52 1.76 10.29 -1.96
CA PHE A 52 1.69 11.48 -2.80
C PHE A 52 2.32 11.25 -4.18
N LEU A 53 3.53 10.71 -4.23
CA LEU A 53 4.21 10.37 -5.48
C LEU A 53 3.37 9.38 -6.31
N ILE A 54 2.90 8.29 -5.69
CA ILE A 54 2.07 7.28 -6.35
C ILE A 54 0.80 7.92 -6.92
N THR A 55 0.16 8.82 -6.18
CA THR A 55 -1.05 9.53 -6.64
C THR A 55 -0.75 10.37 -7.88
N ILE A 56 0.34 11.14 -7.88
CA ILE A 56 0.73 11.97 -9.04
C ILE A 56 1.03 11.08 -10.26
N PHE A 57 1.84 10.04 -10.10
CA PHE A 57 2.17 9.13 -11.21
C PHE A 57 0.93 8.41 -11.73
N THR A 58 0.06 7.95 -10.83
CA THR A 58 -1.21 7.32 -11.23
C THR A 58 -2.06 8.31 -11.99
N LEU A 59 -2.21 9.55 -11.54
CA LEU A 59 -3.01 10.56 -12.24
C LEU A 59 -2.45 10.87 -13.62
N LEU A 60 -1.12 11.03 -13.73
CA LEU A 60 -0.43 11.30 -14.99
C LEU A 60 -0.58 10.15 -15.98
N VAL A 61 -0.56 8.89 -15.53
CA VAL A 61 -0.69 7.72 -16.42
C VAL A 61 -2.16 7.36 -16.69
N SER A 62 -3.02 7.40 -15.68
CA SER A 62 -4.43 7.03 -15.79
C SER A 62 -5.23 8.04 -16.61
N TYR A 63 -4.94 9.34 -16.54
CA TYR A 63 -5.65 10.35 -17.31
C TYR A 63 -5.53 10.17 -18.84
N PRO A 64 -4.33 10.05 -19.44
CA PRO A 64 -4.20 9.76 -20.87
C PRO A 64 -4.75 8.37 -21.20
N THR A 65 -4.53 7.37 -20.34
CA THR A 65 -5.06 6.02 -20.56
C THR A 65 -6.58 6.02 -20.66
N ALA A 66 -7.27 6.73 -19.75
CA ALA A 66 -8.73 6.87 -19.80
C ALA A 66 -9.19 7.60 -21.06
N TYR A 67 -8.47 8.66 -21.49
CA TYR A 67 -8.79 9.36 -22.72
C TYR A 67 -8.66 8.45 -23.96
N PHE A 68 -7.55 7.71 -24.09
CA PHE A 68 -7.36 6.77 -25.20
C PHE A 68 -8.40 5.65 -25.19
N LEU A 69 -8.79 5.18 -24.01
CA LEU A 69 -9.80 4.13 -23.85
C LEU A 69 -11.16 4.53 -24.44
N THR A 70 -11.54 5.80 -24.39
CA THR A 70 -12.78 6.30 -25.00
C THR A 70 -12.76 6.30 -26.53
N LYS A 71 -11.56 6.31 -27.14
CA LYS A 71 -11.38 6.34 -28.59
C LYS A 71 -11.27 4.94 -29.22
N LEU A 72 -11.16 3.88 -28.41
CA LEU A 72 -11.00 2.51 -28.88
C LEU A 72 -12.35 1.83 -29.15
N LYS A 73 -12.45 1.09 -30.27
CA LYS A 73 -13.67 0.35 -30.67
C LYS A 73 -14.10 -0.72 -29.66
N HIS A 74 -13.15 -1.37 -28.97
CA HIS A 74 -13.41 -2.46 -28.02
C HIS A 74 -13.20 -2.06 -26.55
N LYS A 75 -13.71 -0.90 -26.14
CA LYS A 75 -13.59 -0.34 -24.77
C LYS A 75 -13.81 -1.34 -23.62
N GLN A 76 -14.75 -2.28 -23.79
CA GLN A 76 -15.12 -3.23 -22.75
C GLN A 76 -14.05 -4.30 -22.49
N LEU A 77 -13.34 -4.76 -23.54
CA LEU A 77 -12.22 -5.71 -23.37
C LEU A 77 -11.05 -5.06 -22.64
N TRP A 78 -10.72 -3.83 -22.99
CA TRP A 78 -9.65 -3.07 -22.34
C TRP A 78 -9.98 -2.73 -20.88
N LEU A 79 -11.22 -2.35 -20.58
CA LEU A 79 -11.68 -2.17 -19.19
C LEU A 79 -11.56 -3.46 -18.37
N MET A 80 -11.95 -4.60 -18.95
CA MET A 80 -11.83 -5.90 -18.30
C MET A 80 -10.37 -6.24 -17.98
N LEU A 81 -9.44 -5.98 -18.90
CA LEU A 81 -8.00 -6.18 -18.68
C LEU A 81 -7.44 -5.30 -17.55
N VAL A 82 -7.90 -4.06 -17.43
CA VAL A 82 -7.46 -3.13 -16.36
C VAL A 82 -8.02 -3.56 -15.00
N ILE A 83 -9.25 -4.06 -14.96
CA ILE A 83 -9.90 -4.51 -13.72
C ILE A 83 -9.39 -5.89 -13.29
N LEU A 84 -9.09 -6.80 -14.23
CA LEU A 84 -8.59 -8.15 -13.94
C LEU A 84 -7.54 -8.23 -12.82
N PRO A 85 -6.46 -7.42 -12.82
CA PRO A 85 -5.46 -7.47 -11.76
C PRO A 85 -6.04 -7.08 -10.39
N THR A 86 -7.10 -6.27 -10.28
CA THR A 86 -7.67 -5.91 -8.97
C THR A 86 -8.26 -7.11 -8.23
N TRP A 87 -8.68 -8.15 -8.95
CA TRP A 87 -9.24 -9.39 -8.39
C TRP A 87 -8.18 -10.34 -7.84
N VAL A 88 -6.91 -10.15 -8.20
CA VAL A 88 -5.81 -10.99 -7.72
C VAL A 88 -5.39 -10.57 -6.31
N ASN A 89 -5.13 -11.57 -5.46
CA ASN A 89 -4.66 -11.38 -4.08
C ASN A 89 -3.39 -10.50 -4.04
N LEU A 90 -3.38 -9.51 -3.15
CA LEU A 90 -2.27 -8.58 -2.97
C LEU A 90 -0.95 -9.31 -2.66
N LEU A 91 -0.98 -10.36 -1.85
CA LEU A 91 0.19 -11.17 -1.52
C LEU A 91 0.76 -11.86 -2.76
N LEU A 92 -0.10 -12.40 -3.62
CA LEU A 92 0.35 -13.04 -4.86
C LEU A 92 1.06 -12.02 -5.77
N LYS A 93 0.54 -10.78 -5.86
CA LYS A 93 1.22 -9.70 -6.60
C LYS A 93 2.57 -9.37 -5.98
N ALA A 94 2.63 -9.21 -4.66
CA ALA A 94 3.87 -8.91 -3.96
C ALA A 94 4.92 -10.00 -4.19
N TYR A 95 4.55 -11.28 -4.06
CA TYR A 95 5.45 -12.40 -4.33
C TYR A 95 5.85 -12.51 -5.80
N ALA A 96 4.95 -12.24 -6.73
CA ALA A 96 5.29 -12.22 -8.15
C ALA A 96 6.32 -11.13 -8.45
N PHE A 97 6.15 -9.92 -7.91
CA PHE A 97 7.13 -8.85 -8.05
C PHE A 97 8.46 -9.19 -7.37
N ILE A 98 8.43 -9.69 -6.13
CA ILE A 98 9.64 -10.14 -5.43
C ILE A 98 10.34 -11.22 -6.26
N GLY A 99 9.61 -12.20 -6.80
CA GLY A 99 10.15 -13.29 -7.61
C GLY A 99 10.77 -12.80 -8.91
N ILE A 100 10.08 -11.90 -9.63
CA ILE A 100 10.55 -11.29 -10.87
C ILE A 100 11.85 -10.49 -10.65
N PHE A 101 11.89 -9.67 -9.59
CA PHE A 101 13.04 -8.85 -9.22
C PHE A 101 14.04 -9.56 -8.28
N SER A 102 13.85 -10.86 -8.02
CA SER A 102 14.77 -11.61 -7.15
C SER A 102 16.09 -11.86 -7.85
N ILE A 103 17.11 -12.23 -7.07
CA ILE A 103 18.46 -12.56 -7.56
C ILE A 103 18.42 -13.74 -8.57
N HIS A 104 17.42 -14.62 -8.50
CA HIS A 104 17.19 -15.68 -9.49
C HIS A 104 15.91 -15.46 -10.31
N GLY A 105 15.42 -14.22 -10.32
CA GLY A 105 14.20 -13.85 -11.01
C GLY A 105 14.38 -13.87 -12.51
N SER A 106 13.26 -13.98 -13.23
CA SER A 106 13.25 -13.99 -14.69
C SER A 106 13.93 -12.76 -15.29
N ILE A 107 13.89 -11.60 -14.62
CA ILE A 107 14.62 -10.41 -15.06
C ILE A 107 16.13 -10.56 -14.87
N ASN A 108 16.61 -11.09 -13.74
CA ASN A 108 18.05 -11.23 -13.52
C ASN A 108 18.63 -12.33 -14.42
N GLN A 109 17.88 -13.39 -14.66
CA GLN A 109 18.26 -14.43 -15.63
C GLN A 109 18.29 -13.87 -17.06
N PHE A 110 17.34 -13.00 -17.43
CA PHE A 110 17.35 -12.30 -18.71
C PHE A 110 18.53 -11.31 -18.84
N MET A 111 18.84 -10.56 -17.79
CA MET A 111 20.02 -9.67 -17.75
C MET A 111 21.33 -10.48 -17.85
N SER A 112 21.44 -11.58 -17.11
CA SER A 112 22.61 -12.48 -17.18
C SER A 112 22.76 -13.13 -18.55
N PHE A 113 21.63 -13.42 -19.22
CA PHE A 113 21.62 -13.94 -20.59
C PHE A 113 22.07 -12.88 -21.60
N MET A 114 21.77 -11.60 -21.34
CA MET A 114 22.30 -10.46 -22.08
C MET A 114 23.74 -10.07 -21.68
N GLY A 115 24.37 -10.78 -20.74
CA GLY A 115 25.78 -10.61 -20.37
C GLY A 115 26.08 -9.56 -19.29
N LEU A 116 25.07 -9.15 -18.50
CA LEU A 116 25.18 -8.28 -17.32
C LEU A 116 24.68 -9.01 -16.07
#